data_AF-A0A7X7WVG5-F1
#
_entry.id   AF-A0A7X7WVG5-F1
#
_cell.length_a   1.000
_cell.length_b   1.000
_cell.length_c   1.000
_cell.angle_alpha   90.00
_cell.angle_beta   90.00
_cell.angle_gamma   90.00
#
_symmetry.space_group_name_H-M   'P 1'
#
loop_
_entity.id
_entity.type
_entity.pdbx_description
1 polymer ?
#
loop_
_entity_poly.entity_id
_entity_poly.type
_entity_poly.pdbx_seq_one_letter_code
_entity_poly.pdbx_strand_id
1 'polypeptide(L)'
;MERPFRVKLHVLSPIHIGCDDAYEPTNFVIDEKTGKLIEFDPMDFIASLSDKQRAEFTKLCEGENLLGIFKFIKREYTAKVPGRMTDVASGLLTHYKKVLAMSSYDRKAVINQFTLMKTAHHPNDNLPYIPGTSLKGALRTAYLSALATVEKVGKQNNSKGLEKILLGGDFENDPFRMVKVSDLHPTAEALTKIVYAVNKRLSTDERESQASKGDVYQIFETVSSGACFEGTVQVSPCPTSKKSIKENHLFAALHRFYEILLKTETQSLKKIGLTHTVHPLVAQHFADQLKKTCFLVRIGRHTGAEGVTIEGHREIKIMQKHGTPPKTLDHATTIWLASETPKPTDTSKLVPFGWAMLEMLPLEDLKNIYPVRPLPERGATVSAGTATESPAPPKPAKTMEAPEYLRWDKAFLTWNPSNQTLRATKDVLKAEMRVSDKTVVPAALHEQLFVKKKAVEAAVEVEQQGNGFKLLRVLG
;
A
#
# COMPACT_ATOMS: atom_id res chain seq x y z
N MET A 1 30.16 14.68 3.39
CA MET A 1 28.73 14.29 3.34
C MET A 1 27.91 15.52 3.68
N GLU A 2 26.93 15.89 2.86
CA GLU A 2 25.95 16.91 3.22
C GLU A 2 25.12 16.40 4.40
N ARG A 3 24.82 17.28 5.36
CA ARG A 3 24.05 16.92 6.56
C ARG A 3 22.61 16.57 6.16
N PRO A 4 22.03 15.49 6.70
CA PRO A 4 20.62 15.22 6.52
C PRO A 4 19.77 16.31 7.19
N PHE A 5 18.56 16.51 6.67
CA PHE A 5 17.54 17.34 7.29
C PHE A 5 16.59 16.47 8.10
N ARG A 6 16.17 16.99 9.24
CA ARG A 6 14.97 16.50 9.91
C ARG A 6 13.77 16.99 9.11
N VAL A 7 12.78 16.14 8.91
CA VAL A 7 11.54 16.53 8.23
C VAL A 7 10.33 16.17 9.07
N LYS A 8 9.32 17.04 9.03
CA LYS A 8 7.98 16.75 9.55
C LYS A 8 6.97 16.73 8.40
N LEU A 9 6.11 15.73 8.38
CA LEU A 9 5.01 15.61 7.45
C LEU A 9 3.69 15.83 8.21
N HIS A 10 3.06 16.97 7.96
CA HIS A 10 1.78 17.36 8.54
C HIS A 10 0.65 16.90 7.62
N VAL A 11 -0.15 15.95 8.07
CA VAL A 11 -1.27 15.40 7.31
C VAL A 11 -2.40 16.43 7.24
N LEU A 12 -2.74 16.89 6.04
CA LEU A 12 -3.81 17.88 5.83
C LEU A 12 -5.12 17.27 5.38
N SER A 13 -5.07 16.08 4.79
CA SER A 13 -6.25 15.30 4.43
C SER A 13 -5.98 13.81 4.59
N PRO A 14 -7.02 12.94 4.62
CA PRO A 14 -6.84 11.52 4.88
C PRO A 14 -5.81 10.87 3.93
N ILE A 15 -4.85 10.14 4.50
CA ILE A 15 -3.79 9.44 3.74
C ILE A 15 -3.93 7.94 3.95
N HIS A 16 -4.05 7.20 2.85
CA HIS A 16 -3.92 5.74 2.85
C HIS A 16 -2.68 5.35 2.04
N ILE A 17 -1.80 4.56 2.64
CA ILE A 17 -0.67 3.95 1.95
C ILE A 17 -0.87 2.44 2.03
N GLY A 18 -1.11 1.80 0.89
CA GLY A 18 -1.41 0.37 0.85
C GLY A 18 -0.23 -0.47 1.31
N CYS A 19 -0.51 -1.53 2.06
CA CYS A 19 0.46 -2.52 2.54
C CYS A 19 0.03 -3.96 2.23
N ASP A 20 -0.97 -4.13 1.36
CA ASP A 20 -1.61 -5.40 1.00
C ASP A 20 -2.18 -6.20 2.19
N ASP A 21 -2.26 -5.59 3.37
CA ASP A 21 -2.97 -6.12 4.55
C ASP A 21 -4.40 -5.58 4.66
N ALA A 22 -5.29 -6.35 5.28
CA ALA A 22 -6.70 -6.03 5.46
C ALA A 22 -7.22 -6.55 6.81
N TYR A 23 -8.27 -5.91 7.32
CA TYR A 23 -9.03 -6.49 8.43
C TYR A 23 -9.84 -7.69 7.90
N GLU A 24 -9.70 -8.84 8.55
CA GLU A 24 -10.40 -10.06 8.16
C GLU A 24 -11.65 -10.24 9.02
N PRO A 25 -12.79 -10.69 8.46
CA PRO A 25 -14.00 -10.93 9.25
C PRO A 25 -13.79 -11.86 10.47
N THR A 26 -12.72 -12.64 10.49
CA THR A 26 -12.32 -13.56 11.57
C THR A 26 -11.58 -12.90 12.72
N ASN A 27 -11.09 -11.66 12.58
CA ASN A 27 -10.23 -11.00 13.58
C ASN A 27 -10.70 -9.60 13.97
N PHE A 28 -11.93 -9.21 13.62
CA PHE A 28 -12.50 -7.95 14.11
C PHE A 28 -14.00 -8.03 14.45
N VAL A 29 -14.42 -7.11 15.32
CA VAL A 29 -15.82 -6.75 15.52
C VAL A 29 -16.00 -5.24 15.39
N ILE A 30 -17.20 -4.78 15.08
CA ILE A 30 -17.55 -3.36 15.21
C ILE A 30 -18.41 -3.18 16.46
N ASP A 31 -17.95 -2.33 17.37
CA ASP A 31 -18.72 -1.92 18.55
C ASP A 31 -19.72 -0.83 18.14
N GLU A 32 -21.00 -1.15 18.31
CA GLU A 32 -22.11 -0.30 17.90
C GLU A 32 -22.29 0.93 18.80
N LYS A 33 -21.79 0.88 20.04
CA LYS A 33 -21.90 1.99 20.99
C LYS A 33 -20.85 3.05 20.70
N THR A 34 -19.62 2.62 20.47
CA THR A 34 -18.47 3.51 20.27
C THR A 34 -18.26 3.88 18.80
N GLY A 35 -18.80 3.10 17.86
CA GLY A 35 -18.56 3.33 16.42
C GLY A 35 -17.11 3.05 16.03
N LYS A 36 -16.47 2.09 16.71
CA LYS A 36 -15.08 1.68 16.48
C LYS A 36 -15.03 0.22 16.03
N LEU A 37 -14.13 -0.06 15.10
CA LEU A 37 -13.70 -1.42 14.81
C LEU A 37 -12.67 -1.82 15.86
N ILE A 38 -12.81 -3.02 16.40
CA ILE A 38 -11.88 -3.62 17.34
C ILE A 38 -11.25 -4.83 16.65
N GLU A 39 -9.98 -4.72 16.29
CA GLU A 39 -9.16 -5.82 15.78
C GLU A 39 -8.50 -6.53 16.95
N PHE A 40 -8.70 -7.83 17.07
CA PHE A 40 -8.21 -8.64 18.19
C PHE A 40 -7.38 -9.82 17.68
N ASP A 41 -6.54 -10.39 18.55
CA ASP A 41 -5.83 -11.63 18.25
C ASP A 41 -6.84 -12.81 18.27
N PRO A 42 -6.99 -13.57 17.18
CA PRO A 42 -7.87 -14.73 17.14
C PRO A 42 -7.56 -15.77 18.24
N MET A 43 -6.31 -15.90 18.68
CA MET A 43 -5.92 -16.83 19.74
C MET A 43 -6.44 -16.38 21.10
N ASP A 44 -6.38 -15.09 21.41
CA ASP A 44 -6.95 -14.52 22.64
C ASP A 44 -8.48 -14.68 22.65
N PHE A 45 -9.12 -14.47 21.50
CA PHE A 45 -10.55 -14.74 21.35
C PHE A 45 -10.87 -16.22 21.62
N ILE A 46 -10.15 -17.15 20.99
CA ILE A 46 -10.35 -18.59 21.19
C ILE A 46 -10.12 -18.99 22.66
N ALA A 47 -9.09 -18.44 23.31
CA ALA A 47 -8.79 -18.69 24.72
C ALA A 47 -9.91 -18.21 25.65
N SER A 48 -10.67 -17.18 25.25
CA SER A 48 -11.80 -16.66 26.02
C SER A 48 -13.07 -17.53 25.95
N LEU A 49 -13.15 -18.49 25.00
CA LEU A 49 -14.32 -19.35 24.82
C LEU A 49 -14.36 -20.52 25.81
N SER A 50 -15.54 -20.82 26.33
CA SER A 50 -15.84 -22.07 27.04
C SER A 50 -15.76 -23.29 26.12
N ASP A 51 -15.67 -24.49 26.69
CA ASP A 51 -15.61 -25.75 25.91
C ASP A 51 -16.81 -25.92 24.97
N LYS A 52 -18.00 -25.51 25.42
CA LYS A 52 -19.22 -25.56 24.59
C LYS A 52 -19.17 -24.59 23.42
N GLN A 53 -18.76 -23.34 23.66
CA GLN A 53 -18.58 -22.33 22.61
C GLN A 53 -17.48 -22.75 21.63
N ARG A 54 -16.38 -23.30 22.13
CA ARG A 54 -15.27 -23.80 21.32
C ARG A 54 -15.72 -24.93 20.39
N ALA A 55 -16.49 -25.90 20.90
CA ALA A 55 -17.04 -26.97 20.08
C ALA A 55 -18.00 -26.46 18.99
N GLU A 56 -18.85 -25.46 19.31
CA GLU A 56 -19.70 -24.79 18.31
C GLU A 56 -18.86 -24.08 17.25
N PHE A 57 -17.82 -23.35 17.66
CA PHE A 57 -16.93 -22.63 16.76
C PHE A 57 -16.17 -23.58 15.82
N THR A 58 -15.61 -24.68 16.34
CA THR A 58 -14.94 -25.71 15.54
C THR A 58 -15.86 -26.24 14.45
N LYS A 59 -17.11 -26.57 14.79
CA LYS A 59 -18.11 -27.05 13.81
C LYS A 59 -18.44 -25.99 12.75
N LEU A 60 -18.47 -24.70 13.11
CA LEU A 60 -18.66 -23.61 12.15
C LEU A 60 -17.46 -23.47 11.20
N CYS A 61 -16.24 -23.62 11.71
CA CYS A 61 -15.01 -23.55 10.93
C CYS A 61 -14.82 -24.75 9.97
N GLU A 62 -15.35 -25.92 10.32
CA GLU A 62 -15.36 -27.10 9.43
C GLU A 62 -16.27 -26.91 8.21
N GLY A 63 -17.26 -26.01 8.29
CA GLY A 63 -18.18 -25.70 7.20
C GLY A 63 -17.73 -24.53 6.32
N GLU A 64 -18.36 -24.37 5.15
CA GLU A 64 -18.12 -23.22 4.26
C GLU A 64 -18.98 -22.00 4.61
N ASN A 65 -19.22 -21.73 5.90
CA ASN A 65 -20.14 -20.68 6.35
C ASN A 65 -19.43 -19.49 6.99
N LEU A 66 -18.75 -18.66 6.17
CA LEU A 66 -18.04 -17.47 6.66
C LEU A 66 -18.95 -16.49 7.42
N LEU A 67 -20.21 -16.35 6.99
CA LEU A 67 -21.19 -15.50 7.69
C LEU A 67 -21.52 -16.07 9.07
N GLY A 68 -21.62 -17.39 9.22
CA GLY A 68 -21.81 -18.07 10.50
C GLY A 68 -20.66 -17.82 11.47
N ILE A 69 -19.42 -17.94 10.98
CA ILE A 69 -18.20 -17.62 11.75
C ILE A 69 -18.25 -16.17 12.23
N PHE A 70 -18.54 -15.23 11.34
CA PHE A 70 -18.59 -13.81 11.67
C PHE A 70 -19.66 -13.47 12.72
N LYS A 71 -20.86 -14.06 12.58
CA LYS A 71 -21.95 -13.91 13.55
C LYS A 71 -21.58 -14.50 14.91
N PHE A 72 -20.94 -15.66 14.93
CA PHE A 72 -20.47 -16.28 16.17
C PHE A 72 -19.46 -15.37 16.88
N ILE A 73 -18.45 -14.88 16.16
CA ILE A 73 -17.46 -13.96 16.70
C ILE A 73 -18.13 -12.74 17.31
N LYS A 74 -19.04 -12.07 16.58
CA LYS A 74 -19.77 -10.92 17.10
C LYS A 74 -20.60 -11.24 18.35
N ARG A 75 -21.22 -12.43 18.40
CA ARG A 75 -22.06 -12.88 19.52
C ARG A 75 -21.24 -13.16 20.78
N GLU A 76 -20.09 -13.80 20.63
CA GLU A 76 -19.27 -14.27 21.75
C GLU A 76 -18.14 -13.30 22.14
N TYR A 77 -17.82 -12.33 21.30
CA TYR A 77 -16.80 -11.32 21.63
C TYR A 77 -17.18 -10.56 22.88
N THR A 78 -16.24 -10.43 23.82
CA THR A 78 -16.40 -9.63 25.03
C THR A 78 -15.24 -8.65 25.16
N ALA A 79 -15.46 -7.56 25.89
CA ALA A 79 -14.42 -6.55 26.14
C ALA A 79 -13.21 -7.06 26.95
N LYS A 80 -13.21 -8.33 27.39
CA LYS A 80 -12.05 -8.98 28.02
C LYS A 80 -10.97 -9.35 27.01
N VAL A 81 -11.35 -9.54 25.74
CA VAL A 81 -10.38 -9.78 24.66
C VAL A 81 -9.78 -8.43 24.28
N PRO A 82 -8.47 -8.21 24.45
CA PRO A 82 -7.85 -6.96 24.07
C PRO A 82 -7.87 -6.81 22.55
N GLY A 83 -7.93 -5.57 22.07
CA GLY A 83 -7.90 -5.30 20.65
C GLY A 83 -7.58 -3.84 20.33
N ARG A 84 -7.01 -3.64 19.15
CA ARG A 84 -6.74 -2.31 18.59
C ARG A 84 -8.05 -1.68 18.15
N MET A 85 -8.30 -0.46 18.60
CA MET A 85 -9.49 0.29 18.23
C MET A 85 -9.19 1.27 17.08
N THR A 86 -10.04 1.24 16.06
CA THR A 86 -9.95 2.16 14.91
C THR A 86 -11.32 2.78 14.66
N ASP A 87 -11.37 4.10 14.46
CA ASP A 87 -12.64 4.77 14.14
C ASP A 87 -13.19 4.27 12.80
N VAL A 88 -14.51 4.14 12.69
CA VAL A 88 -15.14 3.79 11.42
C VAL A 88 -16.07 4.88 10.92
N ALA A 89 -16.17 4.98 9.60
CA ALA A 89 -17.17 5.79 8.94
C ALA A 89 -18.58 5.35 9.37
N SER A 90 -19.49 6.30 9.57
CA SER A 90 -20.84 6.01 10.10
C SER A 90 -21.62 5.01 9.22
N GLY A 91 -21.44 5.06 7.90
CA GLY A 91 -22.03 4.11 6.97
C GLY A 91 -21.53 2.67 7.16
N LEU A 92 -20.33 2.47 7.70
CA LEU A 92 -19.75 1.15 7.91
C LEU A 92 -20.48 0.40 9.03
N LEU A 93 -20.90 1.12 10.07
CA LEU A 93 -21.74 0.53 11.12
C LEU A 93 -23.08 0.03 10.56
N THR A 94 -23.73 0.83 9.73
CA THR A 94 -24.98 0.44 9.05
C THR A 94 -24.76 -0.76 8.12
N HIS A 95 -23.65 -0.75 7.37
CA HIS A 95 -23.26 -1.86 6.50
C HIS A 95 -23.05 -3.16 7.29
N TYR A 96 -22.33 -3.07 8.41
CA TYR A 96 -22.07 -4.18 9.31
C TYR A 96 -23.35 -4.81 9.86
N LYS A 97 -24.28 -3.99 10.39
CA LYS A 97 -25.59 -4.46 10.88
C LYS A 97 -26.40 -5.14 9.78
N LYS A 98 -26.42 -4.55 8.58
CA LYS A 98 -27.15 -5.10 7.43
C LYS A 98 -26.67 -6.50 7.08
N VAL A 99 -25.36 -6.73 7.11
CA VAL A 99 -24.77 -8.04 6.80
C VAL A 99 -25.08 -9.05 7.90
N LEU A 100 -24.96 -8.68 9.17
CA LEU A 100 -25.30 -9.56 10.29
C LEU A 100 -26.77 -9.98 10.28
N ALA A 101 -27.67 -9.16 9.74
CA ALA A 101 -29.09 -9.49 9.59
C ALA A 101 -29.40 -10.47 8.43
N MET A 102 -28.47 -10.72 7.51
CA MET A 102 -28.74 -11.60 6.34
C MET A 102 -28.80 -13.08 6.73
N SER A 103 -29.62 -13.86 6.03
CA SER A 103 -29.81 -15.30 6.29
C SER A 103 -28.81 -16.19 5.55
N SER A 104 -28.44 -15.84 4.32
CA SER A 104 -27.45 -16.54 3.50
C SER A 104 -26.64 -15.55 2.67
N TYR A 105 -25.45 -15.97 2.25
CA TYR A 105 -24.54 -15.09 1.52
C TYR A 105 -23.54 -15.90 0.67
N ASP A 106 -23.29 -15.47 -0.58
CA ASP A 106 -22.17 -15.97 -1.40
C ASP A 106 -20.81 -15.54 -0.82
N ARG A 107 -19.96 -16.51 -0.42
CA ARG A 107 -18.60 -16.27 0.12
C ARG A 107 -17.85 -15.16 -0.61
N LYS A 108 -17.91 -15.10 -1.95
CA LYS A 108 -17.22 -14.08 -2.74
C LYS A 108 -17.71 -12.67 -2.47
N ALA A 109 -19.02 -12.48 -2.31
CA ALA A 109 -19.54 -11.17 -2.05
C ALA A 109 -19.33 -10.75 -0.57
N VAL A 110 -19.18 -11.67 0.40
CA VAL A 110 -18.82 -11.32 1.80
C VAL A 110 -17.41 -10.75 1.79
N ILE A 111 -16.48 -11.48 1.16
CA ILE A 111 -15.08 -11.06 1.04
C ILE A 111 -15.02 -9.70 0.35
N ASN A 112 -15.67 -9.53 -0.80
CA ASN A 112 -15.66 -8.27 -1.53
C ASN A 112 -16.30 -7.09 -0.76
N GLN A 113 -17.25 -7.36 0.15
CA GLN A 113 -17.90 -6.32 0.96
C GLN A 113 -17.15 -6.00 2.27
N PHE A 114 -16.24 -6.88 2.71
CA PHE A 114 -15.50 -6.74 3.98
C PHE A 114 -13.98 -6.73 3.87
N THR A 115 -13.40 -6.69 2.67
CA THR A 115 -11.98 -6.35 2.56
C THR A 115 -11.78 -4.87 2.93
N LEU A 116 -11.52 -4.63 4.21
CA LEU A 116 -11.18 -3.33 4.76
C LEU A 116 -9.65 -3.21 4.71
N MET A 117 -9.10 -2.53 3.71
CA MET A 117 -7.64 -2.48 3.57
C MET A 117 -7.02 -1.65 4.69
N LYS A 118 -5.93 -2.14 5.28
CA LYS A 118 -5.16 -1.40 6.28
C LYS A 118 -4.20 -0.43 5.59
N THR A 119 -3.92 0.68 6.28
CA THR A 119 -2.81 1.54 5.89
C THR A 119 -1.49 0.96 6.41
N ALA A 120 -0.37 1.35 5.80
CA ALA A 120 0.96 0.97 6.23
C ALA A 120 1.14 1.22 7.73
N HIS A 121 1.46 0.15 8.45
CA HIS A 121 1.61 0.12 9.89
C HIS A 121 2.79 -0.77 10.25
N HIS A 122 3.34 -0.55 11.44
CA HIS A 122 4.45 -1.35 11.93
C HIS A 122 3.92 -2.63 12.60
N PRO A 123 4.47 -3.81 12.29
CA PRO A 123 3.86 -5.10 12.68
C PRO A 123 3.90 -5.37 14.19
N ASN A 124 4.78 -4.69 14.94
CA ASN A 124 4.93 -4.96 16.38
C ASN A 124 4.02 -4.11 17.28
N ASP A 125 3.68 -2.88 16.85
CA ASP A 125 2.92 -1.91 17.66
C ASP A 125 1.65 -1.41 16.95
N ASN A 126 1.41 -1.84 15.70
CA ASN A 126 0.30 -1.45 14.84
C ASN A 126 0.18 0.06 14.60
N LEU A 127 1.22 0.84 14.91
CA LEU A 127 1.21 2.27 14.65
C LEU A 127 1.36 2.52 13.15
N PRO A 128 0.56 3.44 12.57
CA PRO A 128 0.74 3.82 11.19
C PRO A 128 2.11 4.47 11.00
N TYR A 129 2.70 4.29 9.83
CA TYR A 129 3.90 5.02 9.42
C TYR A 129 3.77 5.44 7.96
N ILE A 130 4.59 6.41 7.54
CA ILE A 130 4.65 6.83 6.14
C ILE A 130 5.95 6.28 5.55
N PRO A 131 5.89 5.29 4.64
CA PRO A 131 7.07 4.77 3.98
C PRO A 131 7.83 5.87 3.23
N GLY A 132 9.14 5.92 3.40
CA GLY A 132 10.02 6.89 2.72
C GLY A 132 9.95 6.78 1.20
N THR A 133 9.64 5.60 0.68
CA THR A 133 9.38 5.34 -0.75
C THR A 133 8.19 6.13 -1.29
N SER A 134 7.15 6.35 -0.48
CA SER A 134 5.97 7.14 -0.87
C SER A 134 6.34 8.61 -1.06
N LEU A 135 7.07 9.18 -0.11
CA LEU A 135 7.55 10.57 -0.18
C LEU A 135 8.62 10.73 -1.27
N LYS A 136 9.54 9.78 -1.40
CA LYS A 136 10.56 9.78 -2.46
C LYS A 136 9.95 9.69 -3.86
N GLY A 137 8.87 8.92 -4.02
CA GLY A 137 8.10 8.86 -5.27
C GLY A 137 7.51 10.21 -5.65
N ALA A 138 6.88 10.92 -4.70
CA ALA A 138 6.36 12.26 -4.91
C ALA A 138 7.44 13.28 -5.30
N LEU A 139 8.57 13.27 -4.59
CA LEU A 139 9.77 14.06 -4.91
C LEU A 139 10.26 13.78 -6.33
N ARG A 140 10.33 12.50 -6.71
CA ARG A 140 10.78 12.07 -8.04
C ARG A 140 9.87 12.57 -9.14
N THR A 141 8.56 12.35 -9.04
CA THR A 141 7.59 12.78 -10.06
C THR A 141 7.60 14.30 -10.25
N ALA A 142 7.64 15.06 -9.15
CA ALA A 142 7.67 16.51 -9.22
C ALA A 142 8.96 17.03 -9.87
N TYR A 143 10.12 16.46 -9.51
CA TYR A 143 11.40 16.84 -10.11
C TYR A 143 11.47 16.50 -11.60
N LEU A 144 11.03 15.29 -11.99
CA LEU A 144 10.94 14.89 -13.40
C LEU A 144 10.04 15.82 -14.21
N SER A 145 8.92 16.25 -13.65
CA SER A 145 8.00 17.21 -14.28
C SER A 145 8.66 18.58 -14.49
N ALA A 146 9.43 19.06 -13.51
CA ALA A 146 10.20 20.28 -13.64
C ALA A 146 11.28 20.16 -14.73
N LEU A 147 12.02 19.05 -14.78
CA LEU A 147 13.02 18.79 -15.82
C LEU A 147 12.40 18.69 -17.21
N ALA A 148 11.29 17.98 -17.36
CA ALA A 148 10.59 17.85 -18.64
C ALA A 148 10.18 19.20 -19.22
N THR A 149 9.73 20.11 -18.36
CA THR A 149 9.38 21.49 -18.73
C THR A 149 10.59 22.28 -19.22
N VAL A 150 11.74 22.15 -18.54
CA VAL A 150 12.97 22.89 -18.88
C VAL A 150 13.64 22.34 -20.13
N GLU A 151 13.75 21.01 -20.25
CA GLU A 151 14.43 20.33 -21.36
C GLU A 151 13.57 20.25 -22.63
N LYS A 152 12.27 20.59 -22.54
CA LYS A 152 11.31 20.56 -23.67
C LYS A 152 11.34 19.21 -24.41
N VAL A 153 11.42 18.12 -23.65
CA VAL A 153 11.52 16.78 -24.22
C VAL A 153 10.24 16.49 -25.04
N GLY A 154 10.40 16.00 -26.26
CA GLY A 154 9.27 15.59 -27.10
C GLY A 154 8.55 14.37 -26.52
N LYS A 155 7.34 14.08 -27.03
CA LYS A 155 6.58 12.89 -26.61
C LYS A 155 7.43 11.62 -26.75
N GLN A 156 7.42 10.78 -25.72
CA GLN A 156 8.13 9.50 -25.69
C GLN A 156 7.10 8.37 -25.58
N ASN A 157 7.33 7.27 -26.30
CA ASN A 157 6.41 6.12 -26.32
C ASN A 157 6.51 5.24 -25.05
N ASN A 158 7.49 5.49 -24.17
CA ASN A 158 7.72 4.70 -22.96
C ASN A 158 8.18 5.60 -21.79
N SER A 159 7.49 5.51 -20.66
CA SER A 159 7.79 6.27 -19.44
C SER A 159 9.21 6.02 -18.92
N LYS A 160 9.71 4.78 -18.99
CA LYS A 160 11.08 4.45 -18.58
C LYS A 160 12.14 5.15 -19.44
N GLY A 161 11.85 5.31 -20.73
CA GLY A 161 12.72 6.04 -21.65
C GLY A 161 12.77 7.52 -21.32
N LEU A 162 11.61 8.12 -21.05
CA LEU A 162 11.51 9.52 -20.63
C LEU A 162 12.28 9.79 -19.33
N GLU A 163 12.11 8.97 -18.31
CA GLU A 163 12.86 9.10 -17.06
C GLU A 163 14.37 8.99 -17.27
N LYS A 164 14.83 8.02 -18.07
CA LYS A 164 16.25 7.84 -18.38
C LYS A 164 16.85 9.06 -19.07
N ILE A 165 16.12 9.67 -20.00
CA ILE A 165 16.55 10.90 -20.69
C ILE A 165 16.65 12.07 -19.70
N LEU A 166 15.59 12.29 -18.92
CA LEU A 166 15.51 13.41 -17.98
C LEU A 166 16.57 13.31 -16.88
N LEU A 167 16.84 12.11 -16.37
CA LEU A 167 17.81 11.89 -15.31
C LEU A 167 19.23 11.60 -15.82
N GLY A 168 19.39 11.44 -17.14
CA GLY A 168 20.69 11.25 -17.78
C GLY A 168 21.32 9.88 -17.49
N GLY A 169 20.51 8.86 -17.22
CA GLY A 169 21.04 7.59 -16.75
C GLY A 169 20.01 6.50 -16.46
N ASP A 170 20.47 5.26 -16.55
CA ASP A 170 19.88 4.05 -15.98
C ASP A 170 20.15 3.96 -14.48
N PHE A 171 19.76 2.84 -13.85
CA PHE A 171 19.80 2.66 -12.40
C PHE A 171 21.13 3.09 -11.75
N GLU A 172 22.29 2.80 -12.36
CA GLU A 172 23.62 3.17 -11.83
C GLU A 172 24.04 4.64 -12.03
N ASN A 173 23.37 5.33 -12.93
CA ASN A 173 23.62 6.74 -13.26
C ASN A 173 22.47 7.65 -12.79
N ASP A 174 21.42 7.08 -12.20
CA ASP A 174 20.27 7.82 -11.68
C ASP A 174 20.70 8.65 -10.45
N PRO A 175 20.58 10.00 -10.49
CA PRO A 175 20.96 10.87 -9.40
C PRO A 175 20.02 10.74 -8.18
N PHE A 176 18.80 10.20 -8.31
CA PHE A 176 17.91 9.92 -7.17
C PHE A 176 18.44 8.81 -6.24
N ARG A 177 19.50 8.07 -6.60
CA ARG A 177 20.24 7.25 -5.62
C ARG A 177 20.73 8.09 -4.45
N MET A 178 21.09 9.35 -4.72
CA MET A 178 21.65 10.28 -3.73
C MET A 178 20.59 11.08 -2.98
N VAL A 179 19.30 10.88 -3.31
CA VAL A 179 18.18 11.36 -2.50
C VAL A 179 17.75 10.22 -1.57
N LYS A 180 18.10 10.33 -0.28
CA LYS A 180 17.71 9.38 0.75
C LYS A 180 16.54 9.96 1.54
N VAL A 181 15.52 9.14 1.75
CA VAL A 181 14.33 9.49 2.52
C VAL A 181 14.12 8.33 3.48
N SER A 182 14.14 8.59 4.78
CA SER A 182 13.82 7.54 5.76
C SER A 182 12.32 7.24 5.74
N ASP A 183 11.92 6.16 6.39
CA ASP A 183 10.52 6.04 6.81
C ASP A 183 10.20 7.13 7.84
N LEU A 184 8.95 7.58 7.83
CA LEU A 184 8.45 8.65 8.66
C LEU A 184 7.54 8.05 9.74
N HIS A 185 7.82 8.39 10.98
CA HIS A 185 7.18 7.84 12.17
C HIS A 185 6.32 8.89 12.87
N PRO A 186 5.15 8.52 13.41
CA PRO A 186 4.28 9.48 14.08
C PRO A 186 4.98 10.09 15.30
N THR A 187 4.83 11.41 15.48
CA THR A 187 5.43 12.19 16.58
C THR A 187 4.59 12.15 17.86
N ALA A 188 3.32 11.82 17.72
CA ALA A 188 2.35 11.54 18.77
C ALA A 188 1.40 10.44 18.25
N GLU A 189 0.46 9.97 19.06
CA GLU A 189 -0.54 8.99 18.60
C GLU A 189 -1.27 9.50 17.34
N ALA A 190 -1.09 8.78 16.23
CA ALA A 190 -1.68 9.16 14.95
C ALA A 190 -3.03 8.46 14.79
N LEU A 191 -4.10 9.26 14.88
CA LEU A 191 -5.46 8.75 14.75
C LEU A 191 -5.71 8.18 13.35
N THR A 192 -6.21 6.96 13.29
CA THR A 192 -6.64 6.34 12.04
C THR A 192 -8.15 6.12 11.99
N LYS A 193 -8.69 6.19 10.78
CA LYS A 193 -10.12 6.01 10.51
C LYS A 193 -10.34 5.19 9.25
N ILE A 194 -11.23 4.21 9.33
CA ILE A 194 -11.71 3.44 8.18
C ILE A 194 -12.81 4.23 7.48
N VAL A 195 -12.57 4.62 6.24
CA VAL A 195 -13.46 5.47 5.45
C VAL A 195 -13.87 4.81 4.15
N TYR A 196 -14.97 5.32 3.57
CA TYR A 196 -15.30 5.03 2.18
C TYR A 196 -14.50 5.96 1.27
N ALA A 197 -13.90 5.40 0.22
CA ALA A 197 -13.48 6.18 -0.94
C ALA A 197 -14.56 6.07 -2.01
N VAL A 198 -15.16 7.21 -2.33
CA VAL A 198 -16.21 7.32 -3.36
C VAL A 198 -15.64 8.05 -4.57
N ASN A 199 -15.97 7.56 -5.76
CA ASN A 199 -15.57 8.19 -7.00
C ASN A 199 -16.63 9.24 -7.42
N LYS A 200 -16.19 10.45 -7.77
CA LYS A 200 -17.04 11.54 -8.24
C LYS A 200 -16.53 12.10 -9.56
N ARG A 201 -17.45 12.36 -10.48
CA ARG A 201 -17.13 13.02 -11.77
C ARG A 201 -16.88 14.51 -11.56
N LEU A 202 -15.89 15.06 -12.26
CA LEU A 202 -15.50 16.48 -12.19
C LEU A 202 -16.28 17.38 -13.18
N SER A 203 -17.48 16.96 -13.61
CA SER A 203 -18.31 17.64 -14.61
C SER A 203 -19.73 17.82 -14.08
N THR A 204 -20.36 18.94 -14.45
CA THR A 204 -21.74 19.31 -14.13
C THR A 204 -22.78 18.64 -15.02
N ASP A 205 -22.38 17.93 -16.09
CA ASP A 205 -23.33 17.26 -16.98
C ASP A 205 -24.06 16.14 -16.23
N GLU A 206 -25.35 16.38 -15.95
CA GLU A 206 -26.27 15.56 -15.14
C GLU A 206 -26.49 14.12 -15.61
N ARG A 207 -25.87 13.68 -16.72
CA ARG A 207 -25.93 12.27 -17.11
C ARG A 207 -25.18 11.46 -16.06
N GLU A 208 -25.92 10.81 -15.17
CA GLU A 208 -25.43 9.84 -14.19
C GLU A 208 -24.46 8.86 -14.88
N SER A 209 -23.17 9.11 -14.69
CA SER A 209 -22.16 8.15 -15.10
C SER A 209 -22.20 6.96 -14.15
N GLN A 210 -21.75 5.78 -14.59
CA GLN A 210 -21.60 4.62 -13.69
C GLN A 210 -20.71 4.95 -12.47
N ALA A 211 -19.76 5.89 -12.61
CA ALA A 211 -18.98 6.43 -11.50
C ALA A 211 -19.82 7.29 -10.52
N SER A 212 -20.84 7.99 -11.03
CA SER A 212 -21.78 8.81 -10.23
C SER A 212 -22.89 8.00 -9.55
N LYS A 213 -23.19 6.78 -10.03
CA LYS A 213 -24.26 5.91 -9.49
C LYS A 213 -23.99 5.38 -8.07
N GLY A 214 -22.84 5.70 -7.49
CA GLY A 214 -22.52 5.38 -6.08
C GLY A 214 -22.34 3.89 -5.80
N ASP A 215 -22.30 3.05 -6.84
CA ASP A 215 -22.17 1.60 -6.69
C ASP A 215 -20.70 1.15 -6.59
N VAL A 216 -19.74 2.03 -6.90
CA VAL A 216 -18.31 1.74 -6.82
C VAL A 216 -17.67 2.59 -5.73
N TYR A 217 -17.42 1.95 -4.59
CA TYR A 217 -16.65 2.49 -3.49
C TYR A 217 -15.58 1.49 -3.05
N GLN A 218 -14.57 1.99 -2.35
CA GLN A 218 -13.58 1.17 -1.66
C GLN A 218 -13.63 1.50 -0.17
N ILE A 219 -13.24 0.55 0.68
CA ILE A 219 -13.20 0.78 2.13
C ILE A 219 -11.78 0.51 2.60
N PHE A 220 -11.18 1.49 3.24
CA PHE A 220 -9.82 1.36 3.75
C PHE A 220 -9.55 2.32 4.91
N GLU A 221 -8.59 1.93 5.74
CA GLU A 221 -8.04 2.73 6.81
C GLU A 221 -7.19 3.87 6.26
N THR A 222 -7.34 5.04 6.86
CA THR A 222 -6.55 6.24 6.57
C THR A 222 -5.96 6.80 7.85
N VAL A 223 -4.79 7.39 7.73
CA VAL A 223 -4.28 8.35 8.72
C VAL A 223 -5.10 9.64 8.61
N SER A 224 -5.62 10.11 9.73
CA SER A 224 -6.49 11.28 9.80
C SER A 224 -5.74 12.60 9.64
N SER A 225 -6.44 13.64 9.17
CA SER A 225 -5.91 15.01 9.15
C SER A 225 -5.51 15.46 10.55
N GLY A 226 -4.44 16.24 10.66
CA GLY A 226 -3.84 16.70 11.92
C GLY A 226 -2.73 15.82 12.47
N ALA A 227 -2.53 14.60 11.96
CA ALA A 227 -1.40 13.77 12.35
C ALA A 227 -0.06 14.36 11.84
N CYS A 228 1.01 14.20 12.60
CA CYS A 228 2.35 14.67 12.25
C CYS A 228 3.36 13.53 12.34
N PHE A 229 4.11 13.31 11.26
CA PHE A 229 5.13 12.28 11.17
C PHE A 229 6.50 12.90 11.00
N GLU A 230 7.54 12.22 11.45
CA GLU A 230 8.90 12.70 11.45
C GLU A 230 9.85 11.68 10.85
N GLY A 231 10.84 12.17 10.10
CA GLY A 231 11.92 11.36 9.56
C GLY A 231 13.07 12.24 9.09
N THR A 232 13.85 11.73 8.14
CA THR A 232 14.96 12.48 7.54
C THR A 232 14.95 12.43 6.03
N VAL A 233 15.46 13.51 5.44
CA VAL A 233 15.77 13.60 4.01
C VAL A 233 17.21 14.05 3.85
N GLN A 234 17.96 13.34 3.01
CA GLN A 234 19.30 13.72 2.63
C GLN A 234 19.36 13.83 1.11
N VAL A 235 19.85 14.96 0.61
CA VAL A 235 20.30 15.11 -0.77
C VAL A 235 21.82 15.13 -0.71
N SER A 236 22.47 14.50 -1.67
CA SER A 236 23.93 14.49 -1.74
C SER A 236 24.38 14.61 -3.20
N PRO A 237 25.57 15.18 -3.45
CA PRO A 237 26.10 15.27 -4.80
C PRO A 237 26.24 13.89 -5.43
N CYS A 238 25.86 13.74 -6.69
CA CYS A 238 26.04 12.51 -7.45
C CYS A 238 27.40 12.53 -8.16
N PRO A 239 28.37 11.67 -7.78
CA PRO A 239 29.70 11.67 -8.40
C PRO A 239 29.67 11.16 -9.85
N THR A 240 28.71 10.30 -10.19
CA THR A 240 28.61 9.64 -11.50
C THR A 240 27.70 10.37 -12.50
N SER A 241 26.91 11.35 -12.06
CA SER A 241 25.95 12.06 -12.92
C SER A 241 26.22 13.56 -12.97
N LYS A 242 26.35 14.09 -14.20
CA LYS A 242 26.40 15.54 -14.45
C LYS A 242 25.08 16.25 -14.09
N LYS A 243 23.98 15.50 -13.93
CA LYS A 243 22.66 15.99 -13.51
C LYS A 243 22.44 15.82 -12.00
N SER A 244 23.46 16.14 -11.19
CA SER A 244 23.35 16.06 -9.74
C SER A 244 22.18 16.89 -9.22
N ILE A 245 21.34 16.30 -8.38
CA ILE A 245 20.16 16.95 -7.82
C ILE A 245 20.61 17.96 -6.77
N LYS A 246 20.12 19.19 -6.87
CA LYS A 246 20.29 20.22 -5.85
C LYS A 246 19.05 20.28 -4.98
N GLU A 247 19.25 20.37 -3.67
CA GLU A 247 18.19 20.38 -2.67
C GLU A 247 17.14 21.48 -2.91
N ASN A 248 17.59 22.73 -3.08
CA ASN A 248 16.72 23.87 -3.35
C ASN A 248 15.84 23.67 -4.60
N HIS A 249 16.41 23.08 -5.67
CA HIS A 249 15.67 22.77 -6.88
C HIS A 249 14.67 21.62 -6.68
N LEU A 250 15.03 20.61 -5.90
CA LEU A 250 14.17 19.47 -5.60
C LEU A 250 12.90 19.91 -4.87
N PHE A 251 13.03 20.69 -3.80
CA PHE A 251 11.87 21.13 -3.01
C PHE A 251 11.07 22.25 -3.70
N ALA A 252 11.74 23.12 -4.47
CA ALA A 252 11.02 24.08 -5.32
C ALA A 252 10.19 23.36 -6.39
N ALA A 253 10.72 22.30 -7.02
CA ALA A 253 9.99 21.47 -7.97
C ALA A 253 8.81 20.75 -7.30
N LEU A 254 9.03 20.18 -6.10
CA LEU A 254 7.98 19.54 -5.29
C LEU A 254 6.81 20.49 -5.07
N HIS A 255 7.07 21.66 -4.46
CA HIS A 255 6.01 22.59 -4.11
C HIS A 255 5.32 23.15 -5.35
N ARG A 256 6.06 23.53 -6.41
CA ARG A 256 5.46 24.03 -7.65
C ARG A 256 4.47 23.01 -8.24
N PHE A 257 4.89 21.76 -8.35
CA PHE A 257 4.08 20.70 -8.95
C PHE A 257 2.76 20.51 -8.20
N TYR A 258 2.84 20.34 -6.88
CA TYR A 258 1.64 20.12 -6.06
C TYR A 258 0.81 21.39 -5.85
N GLU A 259 1.40 22.59 -5.89
CA GLU A 259 0.66 23.86 -5.85
C GLU A 259 -0.25 24.00 -7.08
N ILE A 260 0.24 23.65 -8.28
CA ILE A 260 -0.57 23.64 -9.51
C ILE A 260 -1.72 22.64 -9.37
N LEU A 261 -1.43 21.41 -8.93
CA LEU A 261 -2.44 20.38 -8.73
C LEU A 261 -3.51 20.80 -7.72
N LEU A 262 -3.12 21.40 -6.60
CA LEU A 262 -4.06 21.87 -5.57
C LEU A 262 -5.00 22.94 -6.14
N LYS A 263 -4.47 23.89 -6.92
CA LYS A 263 -5.27 24.95 -7.56
C LYS A 263 -6.26 24.36 -8.57
N THR A 264 -5.81 23.45 -9.43
CA THR A 264 -6.66 22.79 -10.43
C THR A 264 -7.72 21.92 -9.77
N GLU A 265 -7.38 21.16 -8.73
CA GLU A 265 -8.32 20.35 -7.96
C GLU A 265 -9.36 21.24 -7.28
N THR A 266 -8.93 22.34 -6.63
CA THR A 266 -9.83 23.30 -5.98
C THR A 266 -10.83 23.89 -6.96
N GLN A 267 -10.38 24.31 -8.14
CA GLN A 267 -11.28 24.82 -9.20
C GLN A 267 -12.25 23.75 -9.70
N SER A 268 -11.79 22.50 -9.83
CA SER A 268 -12.61 21.39 -10.32
C SER A 268 -13.67 20.96 -9.29
N LEU A 269 -13.30 20.93 -8.00
CA LEU A 269 -14.23 20.68 -6.90
C LEU A 269 -15.30 21.78 -6.79
N LYS A 270 -14.90 23.05 -6.93
CA LYS A 270 -15.84 24.18 -6.90
C LYS A 270 -16.92 24.07 -7.98
N LYS A 271 -16.59 23.58 -9.17
CA LYS A 271 -17.55 23.36 -10.27
C LYS A 271 -18.66 22.37 -9.92
N ILE A 272 -18.37 21.41 -9.04
CA ILE A 272 -19.33 20.38 -8.60
C ILE A 272 -19.89 20.67 -7.20
N GLY A 273 -19.80 21.92 -6.73
CA GLY A 273 -20.36 22.37 -5.45
C GLY A 273 -19.57 21.94 -4.21
N LEU A 274 -18.30 21.55 -4.37
CA LEU A 274 -17.43 21.11 -3.28
C LEU A 274 -16.40 22.18 -2.90
N THR A 275 -16.16 22.32 -1.60
CA THR A 275 -15.10 23.20 -1.08
C THR A 275 -13.88 22.39 -0.70
N HIS A 276 -12.72 22.81 -1.17
CA HIS A 276 -11.47 22.13 -0.88
C HIS A 276 -11.01 22.43 0.56
N THR A 277 -10.94 21.41 1.41
CA THR A 277 -10.61 21.58 2.85
C THR A 277 -9.14 21.92 3.12
N VAL A 278 -8.23 21.50 2.24
CA VAL A 278 -6.78 21.69 2.41
C VAL A 278 -6.32 23.13 2.21
N HIS A 279 -6.90 23.86 1.24
CA HIS A 279 -6.43 25.22 0.92
C HIS A 279 -6.53 26.18 2.13
N PRO A 280 -7.65 26.20 2.90
CA PRO A 280 -7.73 26.94 4.15
C PRO A 280 -6.65 26.53 5.17
N LEU A 281 -6.41 25.23 5.36
CA LEU A 281 -5.41 24.73 6.33
C LEU A 281 -3.99 25.19 5.97
N VAL A 282 -3.64 25.18 4.68
CA VAL A 282 -2.35 25.69 4.21
C VAL A 282 -2.20 27.18 4.52
N ALA A 283 -3.22 27.97 4.22
CA ALA A 283 -3.21 29.41 4.47
C ALA A 283 -3.16 29.74 5.98
N GLN A 284 -3.86 28.98 6.80
CA GLN A 284 -3.93 29.21 8.24
C GLN A 284 -2.64 28.83 8.97
N HIS A 285 -2.00 27.72 8.61
CA HIS A 285 -0.93 27.13 9.42
C HIS A 285 0.47 27.28 8.83
N PHE A 286 0.61 27.54 7.53
CA PHE A 286 1.91 27.46 6.85
C PHE A 286 2.26 28.67 5.98
N ALA A 287 1.39 29.67 5.85
CA ALA A 287 1.53 30.77 4.89
C ALA A 287 2.92 31.44 4.89
N ASP A 288 3.46 31.78 6.06
CA ASP A 288 4.73 32.50 6.18
C ASP A 288 5.98 31.66 5.84
N GLN A 289 5.83 30.33 5.92
CA GLN A 289 6.90 29.33 5.75
C GLN A 289 6.87 28.67 4.36
N LEU A 290 5.81 28.88 3.58
CA LEU A 290 5.65 28.30 2.26
C LEU A 290 6.84 28.62 1.35
N LYS A 291 7.32 27.60 0.62
CA LYS A 291 8.45 27.69 -0.31
C LYS A 291 9.79 28.02 0.35
N LYS A 292 9.83 28.21 1.68
CA LYS A 292 11.06 28.44 2.47
C LYS A 292 11.44 27.19 3.22
N THR A 293 10.61 26.78 4.18
CA THR A 293 10.79 25.58 4.99
C THR A 293 9.64 24.60 4.81
N CYS A 294 8.51 25.03 4.25
CA CYS A 294 7.30 24.24 4.09
C CYS A 294 6.95 24.04 2.61
N PHE A 295 6.83 22.78 2.18
CA PHE A 295 6.57 22.36 0.80
C PHE A 295 5.33 21.47 0.69
N LEU A 296 4.43 21.79 -0.24
CA LEU A 296 3.19 21.04 -0.42
C LEU A 296 3.48 19.70 -1.10
N VAL A 297 2.82 18.64 -0.64
CA VAL A 297 2.96 17.30 -1.20
C VAL A 297 1.64 16.54 -1.18
N ARG A 298 1.47 15.62 -2.14
CA ARG A 298 0.38 14.65 -2.13
C ARG A 298 0.93 13.23 -2.25
N ILE A 299 0.57 12.35 -1.31
CA ILE A 299 1.07 10.98 -1.23
C ILE A 299 -0.05 9.96 -1.00
N GLY A 300 0.28 8.70 -1.26
CA GLY A 300 -0.62 7.58 -1.02
C GLY A 300 -1.64 7.36 -2.14
N ARG A 301 -2.56 6.43 -1.87
CA ARG A 301 -3.61 6.03 -2.81
C ARG A 301 -4.53 7.22 -3.09
N HIS A 302 -5.09 7.24 -4.29
CA HIS A 302 -5.99 8.31 -4.75
C HIS A 302 -5.35 9.70 -4.89
N THR A 303 -4.02 9.78 -5.00
CA THR A 303 -3.29 10.98 -5.44
C THR A 303 -3.72 11.47 -6.84
N GLY A 304 -4.37 10.60 -7.63
CA GLY A 304 -4.77 10.87 -9.01
C GLY A 304 -3.64 10.58 -9.99
N ALA A 305 -3.98 10.34 -11.25
CA ALA A 305 -2.99 10.05 -12.28
C ALA A 305 -2.06 11.26 -12.49
N GLU A 306 -2.60 12.47 -12.38
CA GLU A 306 -1.88 13.73 -12.56
C GLU A 306 -0.79 13.94 -11.51
N GLY A 307 -0.99 13.44 -10.29
CA GLY A 307 -0.03 13.55 -9.18
C GLY A 307 1.05 12.47 -9.16
N VAL A 308 0.97 11.46 -10.04
CA VAL A 308 1.95 10.36 -10.14
C VAL A 308 2.54 10.21 -11.55
N THR A 309 2.22 11.13 -12.47
CA THR A 309 2.72 11.15 -13.85
C THR A 309 3.43 12.47 -14.16
N ILE A 310 4.36 12.41 -15.12
CA ILE A 310 5.17 13.56 -15.53
C ILE A 310 4.30 14.56 -16.30
N GLU A 311 4.33 15.82 -15.86
CA GLU A 311 3.61 16.92 -16.51
C GLU A 311 4.02 17.11 -17.97
N GLY A 312 3.04 17.37 -18.85
CA GLY A 312 3.27 17.50 -20.30
C GLY A 312 3.37 16.17 -21.07
N HIS A 313 3.48 15.03 -20.37
CA HIS A 313 3.66 13.71 -20.97
C HIS A 313 2.59 12.69 -20.54
N ARG A 314 1.41 13.17 -20.13
CA ARG A 314 0.34 12.34 -19.58
C ARG A 314 -0.52 11.72 -20.68
N GLU A 315 -0.71 10.42 -20.60
CA GLU A 315 -1.65 9.67 -21.45
C GLU A 315 -2.55 8.81 -20.56
N ILE A 316 -3.62 9.43 -20.06
CA ILE A 316 -4.59 8.82 -19.15
C ILE A 316 -5.70 8.18 -19.98
N LYS A 317 -5.78 6.86 -19.91
CA LYS A 317 -6.82 6.07 -20.57
C LYS A 317 -8.14 6.16 -19.81
N ILE A 318 -9.11 6.87 -20.36
CA ILE A 318 -10.47 7.03 -19.82
C ILE A 318 -11.40 6.00 -20.47
N MET A 319 -11.82 5.02 -19.68
CA MET A 319 -12.80 4.02 -20.09
C MET A 319 -14.14 4.69 -20.39
N GLN A 320 -14.70 4.38 -21.56
CA GLN A 320 -16.01 4.86 -22.01
C GLN A 320 -17.09 3.81 -21.70
N LYS A 321 -18.33 4.07 -22.13
CA LYS A 321 -19.41 3.09 -22.05
C LYS A 321 -19.00 1.78 -22.72
N HIS A 322 -19.55 0.67 -22.22
CA HIS A 322 -19.28 -0.66 -22.79
C HIS A 322 -19.50 -0.66 -24.32
N GLY A 323 -18.53 -1.22 -25.06
CA GLY A 323 -18.53 -1.21 -26.53
C GLY A 323 -17.94 0.04 -27.19
N THR A 324 -17.61 1.10 -26.44
CA THR A 324 -16.95 2.31 -26.98
C THR A 324 -15.44 2.25 -26.72
N PRO A 325 -14.58 2.61 -27.70
CA PRO A 325 -13.15 2.66 -27.49
C PRO A 325 -12.79 3.66 -26.38
N PRO A 326 -11.74 3.37 -25.59
CA PRO A 326 -11.28 4.26 -24.54
C PRO A 326 -10.75 5.58 -25.14
N LYS A 327 -10.96 6.69 -24.42
CA LYS A 327 -10.43 8.00 -24.80
C LYS A 327 -9.14 8.27 -24.03
N THR A 328 -8.09 8.71 -24.70
CA THR A 328 -6.86 9.17 -24.02
C THR A 328 -6.95 10.67 -23.77
N LEU A 329 -6.76 11.09 -22.52
CA LEU A 329 -6.70 12.49 -22.09
C LEU A 329 -5.42 12.74 -21.28
N ASP A 330 -5.06 14.01 -21.09
CA ASP A 330 -3.97 14.43 -20.22
C ASP A 330 -4.42 14.71 -18.76
N HIS A 331 -5.72 14.58 -18.49
CA HIS A 331 -6.35 14.78 -17.19
C HIS A 331 -7.40 13.69 -16.89
N ALA A 332 -7.69 13.49 -15.60
CA ALA A 332 -8.74 12.61 -15.13
C ALA A 332 -10.11 13.29 -15.22
N THR A 333 -11.15 12.50 -15.50
CA THR A 333 -12.55 12.98 -15.51
C THR A 333 -13.25 12.78 -14.17
N THR A 334 -12.57 12.15 -13.21
CA THR A 334 -13.09 11.73 -11.93
C THR A 334 -12.08 11.92 -10.81
N ILE A 335 -12.56 12.16 -9.60
CA ILE A 335 -11.77 12.26 -8.37
C ILE A 335 -12.30 11.27 -7.33
N TRP A 336 -11.40 10.73 -6.51
CA TRP A 336 -11.76 9.91 -5.35
C TRP A 336 -11.75 10.77 -4.09
N LEU A 337 -12.81 10.66 -3.29
CA LEU A 337 -13.00 11.47 -2.09
C LEU A 337 -13.35 10.57 -0.90
N ALA A 338 -12.85 10.95 0.28
CA ALA A 338 -13.20 10.32 1.55
C ALA A 338 -14.63 10.66 1.92
N SER A 339 -15.36 9.66 2.40
CA SER A 339 -16.79 9.76 2.73
C SER A 339 -17.12 8.93 3.97
N GLU A 340 -18.09 9.42 4.74
CA GLU A 340 -18.69 8.69 5.87
C GLU A 340 -19.65 7.59 5.40
N THR A 341 -20.15 7.66 4.16
CA THR A 341 -21.10 6.68 3.62
C THR A 341 -20.72 6.27 2.20
N PRO A 342 -21.13 5.07 1.74
CA PRO A 342 -20.83 4.61 0.39
C PRO A 342 -21.55 5.43 -0.69
N LYS A 343 -22.71 6.01 -0.35
CA LYS A 343 -23.55 6.85 -1.21
C LYS A 343 -23.88 8.16 -0.49
N PRO A 344 -22.96 9.13 -0.47
CA PRO A 344 -23.16 10.39 0.23
C PRO A 344 -24.23 11.23 -0.48
N THR A 345 -25.28 11.58 0.26
CA THR A 345 -26.31 12.53 -0.15
C THR A 345 -25.83 13.97 0.03
N ASP A 346 -25.18 14.24 1.15
CA ASP A 346 -24.48 15.49 1.42
C ASP A 346 -23.03 15.39 0.90
N THR A 347 -22.77 16.03 -0.22
CA THR A 347 -21.45 16.04 -0.84
C THR A 347 -20.50 17.03 -0.16
N SER A 348 -21.00 18.02 0.59
CA SER A 348 -20.17 19.07 1.21
C SER A 348 -19.11 18.56 2.18
N LYS A 349 -19.31 17.34 2.71
CA LYS A 349 -18.42 16.67 3.67
C LYS A 349 -17.35 15.79 3.01
N LEU A 350 -17.31 15.74 1.68
CA LEU A 350 -16.33 14.94 0.96
C LEU A 350 -14.95 15.59 0.99
N VAL A 351 -13.93 14.80 1.31
CA VAL A 351 -12.56 15.29 1.51
C VAL A 351 -11.61 14.64 0.50
N PRO A 352 -10.75 15.40 -0.19
CA PRO A 352 -9.75 14.81 -1.08
C PRO A 352 -8.69 14.03 -0.29
N PHE A 353 -8.17 12.95 -0.85
CA PHE A 353 -7.11 12.15 -0.22
C PHE A 353 -5.71 12.72 -0.48
N GLY A 354 -4.78 12.39 0.42
CA GLY A 354 -3.36 12.37 0.13
C GLY A 354 -2.58 13.64 0.47
N TRP A 355 -3.24 14.74 0.82
CA TRP A 355 -2.59 16.04 0.96
C TRP A 355 -1.85 16.17 2.30
N ALA A 356 -0.61 16.65 2.22
CA ALA A 356 0.23 16.93 3.38
C ALA A 356 1.17 18.11 3.14
N MET A 357 1.74 18.62 4.22
CA MET A 357 2.81 19.62 4.20
C MET A 357 4.11 19.00 4.72
N LEU A 358 5.17 19.08 3.90
CA LEU A 358 6.52 18.70 4.28
C LEU A 358 7.25 19.92 4.83
N GLU A 359 7.55 19.92 6.12
CA GLU A 359 8.35 20.91 6.81
C GLU A 359 9.79 20.41 6.96
N MET A 360 10.75 21.23 6.52
CA MET A 360 12.18 20.98 6.62
C MET A 360 12.74 21.70 7.84
N LEU A 361 13.42 20.95 8.70
CA LEU A 361 14.02 21.45 9.94
C LEU A 361 15.54 21.21 9.92
N PRO A 362 16.35 22.16 10.46
CA PRO A 362 17.76 21.90 10.72
C PRO A 362 17.93 20.66 11.61
N LEU A 363 18.91 19.83 11.29
CA LEU A 363 19.28 18.70 12.14
C LEU A 363 20.39 19.15 13.09
N GLU A 364 19.97 19.63 14.27
CA GLU A 364 20.88 20.19 15.28
C GLU A 364 21.62 19.10 16.07
N ASP A 365 21.00 17.95 16.31
CA ASP A 365 21.56 16.83 17.06
C ASP A 365 21.41 15.48 16.31
N LEU A 366 22.54 14.86 15.96
CA LEU A 366 22.60 13.56 15.28
C LEU A 366 22.38 12.36 16.23
N LYS A 367 22.27 12.62 17.54
CA LYS A 367 22.24 11.55 18.56
C LYS A 367 20.87 10.86 18.67
N ASN A 368 19.79 11.55 18.33
CA ASN A 368 18.41 11.03 18.42
C ASN A 368 17.63 11.41 17.15
N ILE A 369 18.00 10.82 16.01
CA ILE A 369 17.33 11.04 14.72
C ILE A 369 15.90 10.45 14.71
N TYR A 370 15.66 9.46 15.57
CA TYR A 370 14.35 8.88 15.79
C TYR A 370 13.89 9.18 17.21
N PRO A 371 12.60 9.48 17.43
CA PRO A 371 12.06 9.56 18.78
C PRO A 371 12.33 8.23 19.49
N VAL A 372 12.94 8.27 20.68
CA VAL A 372 13.10 7.10 21.54
C VAL A 372 11.71 6.63 21.91
N ARG A 373 11.29 5.48 21.37
CA ARG A 373 10.00 4.87 21.69
C ARG A 373 10.18 3.96 22.90
N PRO A 374 9.37 4.12 23.97
CA PRO A 374 9.19 3.05 24.93
C PRO A 374 8.67 1.83 24.16
N LEU A 375 9.34 0.69 24.29
CA LEU A 375 8.76 -0.57 23.86
C LEU A 375 7.45 -0.77 24.64
N PRO A 376 6.35 -1.21 24.00
CA PRO A 376 5.16 -1.59 24.75
C PRO A 376 5.55 -2.61 25.81
N GLU A 377 5.21 -2.36 27.07
CA GLU A 377 5.28 -3.40 28.09
C GLU A 377 4.35 -4.52 27.64
N ARG A 378 4.91 -5.63 27.15
CA ARG A 378 4.14 -6.87 27.05
C ARG A 378 3.66 -7.15 28.47
N GLY A 379 2.36 -7.15 28.68
CA GLY A 379 1.75 -7.57 29.95
C GLY A 379 2.18 -8.99 30.26
N ALA A 380 3.31 -9.13 30.96
CA ALA A 380 3.82 -10.39 31.44
C ALA A 380 3.12 -10.72 32.76
N THR A 381 1.91 -11.23 32.67
CA THR A 381 1.41 -12.18 33.67
C THR A 381 1.45 -13.56 33.05
N VAL A 382 2.67 -14.04 32.77
CA VAL A 382 2.94 -15.47 32.79
C VAL A 382 3.40 -15.74 34.22
N SER A 383 2.51 -16.36 35.00
CA SER A 383 2.86 -16.89 36.30
C SER A 383 4.07 -17.80 36.12
N ALA A 384 5.19 -17.43 36.71
CA ALA A 384 6.37 -18.28 36.79
C ALA A 384 6.03 -19.52 37.63
N GLY A 385 5.58 -20.58 36.97
CA GLY A 385 5.64 -21.93 37.52
C GLY A 385 7.11 -22.33 37.56
N THR A 386 7.66 -22.42 38.76
CA THR A 386 8.98 -22.98 39.06
C THR A 386 9.10 -24.38 38.45
N ALA A 387 9.88 -24.49 37.37
CA ALA A 387 10.49 -25.72 36.93
C ALA A 387 12.01 -25.51 36.93
N THR A 388 12.64 -25.97 38.01
CA THR A 388 14.09 -26.17 38.10
C THR A 388 14.51 -27.24 37.11
N GLU A 389 15.13 -26.85 36.01
CA GLU A 389 16.03 -27.72 35.25
C GLU A 389 17.36 -26.99 34.99
N SER A 390 18.44 -27.60 35.46
CA SER A 390 19.82 -27.16 35.22
C SER A 390 20.17 -27.25 33.73
N PRO A 391 21.06 -26.38 33.22
CA PRO A 391 21.42 -26.37 31.80
C PRO A 391 22.25 -27.61 31.46
N ALA A 392 21.74 -28.41 30.51
CA ALA A 392 22.50 -29.49 29.90
C ALA A 392 23.69 -28.93 29.09
N PRO A 393 24.82 -29.67 29.01
CA PRO A 393 26.01 -29.22 28.31
C PRO A 393 25.78 -29.04 26.79
N PRO A 394 26.57 -28.17 26.13
CA PRO A 394 26.34 -27.82 24.73
C PRO A 394 26.48 -29.04 23.83
N LYS A 395 25.45 -29.31 23.02
CA LYS A 395 25.48 -30.35 21.99
C LYS A 395 26.50 -30.00 20.91
N PRO A 396 27.28 -30.97 20.39
CA PRO A 396 28.27 -30.74 19.36
C PRO A 396 27.62 -30.30 18.04
N ALA A 397 28.36 -29.48 17.29
CA ALA A 397 27.95 -28.93 16.00
C ALA A 397 27.42 -30.02 15.05
N LYS A 398 26.19 -29.85 14.57
CA LYS A 398 25.61 -30.70 13.53
C LYS A 398 26.33 -30.43 12.21
N THR A 399 26.91 -31.50 11.69
CA THR A 399 27.40 -31.66 10.32
C THR A 399 26.30 -31.26 9.32
N MET A 400 26.64 -30.47 8.29
CA MET A 400 25.75 -30.11 7.19
C MET A 400 25.23 -31.37 6.50
N GLU A 401 23.94 -31.67 6.67
CA GLU A 401 23.21 -32.62 5.82
C GLU A 401 22.97 -31.98 4.45
N ALA A 402 23.13 -32.77 3.39
CA ALA A 402 22.95 -32.33 2.01
C ALA A 402 21.48 -31.91 1.78
N PRO A 403 21.23 -30.87 0.95
CA PRO A 403 19.88 -30.36 0.71
C PRO A 403 18.95 -31.43 0.12
N GLU A 404 17.77 -31.60 0.73
CA GLU A 404 16.69 -32.44 0.20
C GLU A 404 16.07 -31.77 -1.04
N TYR A 405 16.21 -32.41 -2.21
CA TYR A 405 15.54 -32.01 -3.44
C TYR A 405 14.37 -32.94 -3.75
N LEU A 406 13.25 -32.37 -4.19
CA LEU A 406 12.05 -33.09 -4.59
C LEU A 406 12.04 -33.27 -6.11
N ARG A 407 11.79 -34.49 -6.57
CA ARG A 407 11.69 -34.81 -8.00
C ARG A 407 10.23 -34.82 -8.46
N TRP A 408 9.94 -34.14 -9.55
CA TRP A 408 8.65 -34.14 -10.23
C TRP A 408 8.78 -34.84 -11.58
N ASP A 409 8.27 -36.06 -11.73
CA ASP A 409 8.46 -36.85 -12.96
C ASP A 409 7.66 -36.38 -14.20
N LYS A 410 6.58 -35.60 -13.99
CA LYS A 410 5.69 -35.13 -15.05
C LYS A 410 5.27 -33.68 -14.81
N ALA A 411 6.20 -32.76 -14.98
CA ALA A 411 5.92 -31.33 -14.84
C ALA A 411 5.78 -30.68 -16.22
N PHE A 412 4.80 -29.77 -16.36
CA PHE A 412 4.66 -28.95 -17.56
C PHE A 412 5.59 -27.75 -17.50
N LEU A 413 6.57 -27.73 -18.40
CA LEU A 413 7.53 -26.66 -18.58
C LEU A 413 7.01 -25.60 -19.54
N THR A 414 7.13 -24.34 -19.15
CA THR A 414 6.80 -23.18 -19.97
C THR A 414 7.91 -22.13 -19.91
N TRP A 415 8.18 -21.48 -21.04
CA TRP A 415 9.23 -20.46 -21.16
C TRP A 415 8.63 -19.06 -21.32
N ASN A 416 9.08 -18.13 -20.47
CA ASN A 416 8.77 -16.71 -20.61
C ASN A 416 10.01 -15.93 -21.09
N PRO A 417 10.03 -15.44 -22.35
CA PRO A 417 11.18 -14.70 -22.90
C PRO A 417 11.34 -13.29 -22.33
N SER A 418 10.28 -12.68 -21.78
CA SER A 418 10.31 -11.29 -21.31
C SER A 418 11.17 -11.09 -20.05
N ASN A 419 11.19 -12.09 -19.17
CA ASN A 419 11.96 -12.12 -17.94
C ASN A 419 12.95 -13.30 -17.88
N GLN A 420 13.14 -14.01 -19.00
CA GLN A 420 14.00 -15.19 -19.13
C GLN A 420 13.73 -16.24 -18.04
N THR A 421 12.46 -16.51 -17.74
CA THR A 421 12.06 -17.42 -16.66
C THR A 421 11.48 -18.70 -17.22
N LEU A 422 11.96 -19.83 -16.70
CA LEU A 422 11.44 -21.16 -16.94
C LEU A 422 10.57 -21.57 -15.76
N ARG A 423 9.34 -21.97 -16.03
CA ARG A 423 8.36 -22.39 -15.03
C ARG A 423 7.97 -23.85 -15.24
N ALA A 424 8.09 -24.64 -14.18
CA ALA A 424 7.54 -25.99 -14.07
C ALA A 424 6.23 -25.96 -13.27
N THR A 425 5.19 -26.61 -13.76
CA THR A 425 3.91 -26.75 -13.04
C THR A 425 3.55 -28.23 -12.94
N LYS A 426 3.21 -28.69 -11.73
CA LYS A 426 2.65 -30.03 -11.47
C LYS A 426 1.46 -29.85 -10.53
N ASP A 427 0.27 -30.18 -11.02
CA ASP A 427 -1.01 -29.92 -10.34
C ASP A 427 -1.19 -28.44 -9.97
N VAL A 428 -1.25 -28.11 -8.66
CA VAL A 428 -1.34 -26.74 -8.14
C VAL A 428 0.02 -26.14 -7.79
N LEU A 429 1.09 -26.94 -7.81
CA LEU A 429 2.42 -26.52 -7.41
C LEU A 429 3.18 -25.92 -8.59
N LYS A 430 3.94 -24.86 -8.31
CA LYS A 430 4.72 -24.12 -9.31
C LYS A 430 6.15 -23.93 -8.81
N ALA A 431 7.10 -24.19 -9.69
CA ALA A 431 8.51 -23.94 -9.48
C ALA A 431 9.07 -23.09 -10.62
N GLU A 432 9.88 -22.09 -10.29
CA GLU A 432 10.45 -21.18 -11.27
C GLU A 432 11.97 -21.09 -11.14
N MET A 433 12.64 -20.87 -12.27
CA MET A 433 14.04 -20.48 -12.31
C MET A 433 14.29 -19.47 -13.42
N ARG A 434 15.22 -18.54 -13.17
CA ARG A 434 15.72 -17.65 -14.21
C ARG A 434 16.81 -18.37 -15.00
N VAL A 435 16.68 -18.37 -16.31
CA VAL A 435 17.59 -19.08 -17.23
C VAL A 435 18.44 -18.05 -17.97
N SER A 436 19.68 -17.89 -17.51
CA SER A 436 20.70 -17.10 -18.20
C SER A 436 21.39 -17.90 -19.31
N ASP A 437 21.47 -19.22 -19.16
CA ASP A 437 22.01 -20.16 -20.14
C ASP A 437 21.00 -21.27 -20.46
N LYS A 438 20.69 -21.47 -21.74
CA LYS A 438 19.69 -22.43 -22.21
C LYS A 438 20.14 -23.89 -22.09
N THR A 439 21.42 -24.15 -21.82
CA THR A 439 21.97 -25.49 -21.57
C THR A 439 21.34 -26.18 -20.34
N VAL A 440 20.72 -25.40 -19.45
CA VAL A 440 19.99 -25.88 -18.27
C VAL A 440 18.74 -26.70 -18.64
N VAL A 441 18.27 -26.56 -19.89
CA VAL A 441 17.22 -27.40 -20.47
C VAL A 441 17.86 -28.38 -21.45
N PRO A 442 17.45 -29.67 -21.46
CA PRO A 442 17.90 -30.66 -22.45
C PRO A 442 17.66 -30.19 -23.90
N ALA A 443 18.66 -30.37 -24.77
CA ALA A 443 18.63 -29.88 -26.15
C ALA A 443 17.39 -30.36 -26.95
N ALA A 444 16.91 -31.57 -26.67
CA ALA A 444 15.72 -32.14 -27.29
C ALA A 444 14.45 -31.29 -27.09
N LEU A 445 14.38 -30.51 -26.01
CA LEU A 445 13.21 -29.70 -25.67
C LEU A 445 13.32 -28.25 -26.18
N HIS A 446 14.49 -27.83 -26.69
CA HIS A 446 14.76 -26.43 -27.06
C HIS A 446 13.85 -25.92 -28.18
N GLU A 447 13.64 -26.73 -29.22
CA GLU A 447 12.81 -26.33 -30.36
C GLU A 447 11.36 -26.11 -29.93
N GLN A 448 10.81 -26.99 -29.10
CA GLN A 448 9.43 -26.86 -28.64
C GLN A 448 9.27 -25.73 -27.63
N LEU A 449 10.19 -25.62 -26.68
CA LEU A 449 10.07 -24.73 -25.52
C LEU A 449 10.55 -23.29 -25.81
N PHE A 450 11.69 -23.11 -26.48
CA PHE A 450 12.26 -21.78 -26.74
C PHE A 450 11.88 -21.20 -28.10
N VAL A 451 11.73 -22.03 -29.14
CA VAL A 451 11.40 -21.56 -30.50
C VAL A 451 9.88 -21.54 -30.70
N LYS A 452 9.22 -22.69 -30.54
CA LYS A 452 7.76 -22.82 -30.73
C LYS A 452 6.95 -22.35 -29.52
N LYS A 453 7.59 -22.11 -28.36
CA LYS A 453 6.97 -21.64 -27.10
C LYS A 453 5.78 -22.49 -26.65
N LYS A 454 5.85 -23.80 -26.91
CA LYS A 454 4.85 -24.77 -26.48
C LYS A 454 5.21 -25.29 -25.08
N ALA A 455 4.19 -25.62 -24.30
CA ALA A 455 4.37 -26.32 -23.04
C ALA A 455 4.86 -27.76 -23.33
N VAL A 456 5.82 -28.24 -22.55
CA VAL A 456 6.43 -29.56 -22.72
C VAL A 456 6.43 -30.30 -21.39
N GLU A 457 6.08 -31.58 -21.38
CA GLU A 457 6.17 -32.43 -20.19
C GLU A 457 7.61 -32.91 -20.01
N ALA A 458 8.17 -32.73 -18.83
CA ALA A 458 9.51 -33.21 -18.47
C ALA A 458 9.60 -33.53 -16.98
N ALA A 459 10.59 -34.35 -16.62
CA ALA A 459 10.96 -34.54 -15.23
C ALA A 459 11.81 -33.36 -14.75
N VAL A 460 11.62 -32.89 -13.51
CA VAL A 460 12.36 -31.77 -12.95
C VAL A 460 12.74 -32.01 -11.50
N GLU A 461 13.79 -31.34 -11.04
CA GLU A 461 14.13 -31.28 -9.62
C GLU A 461 13.87 -29.89 -9.07
N VAL A 462 13.23 -29.85 -7.91
CA VAL A 462 12.81 -28.63 -7.24
C VAL A 462 13.26 -28.63 -5.77
N GLU A 463 13.54 -27.45 -5.26
CA GLU A 463 13.86 -27.20 -3.86
C GLU A 463 12.66 -26.50 -3.19
N GLN A 464 12.27 -26.96 -2.01
CA GLN A 464 11.23 -26.28 -1.23
C GLN A 464 11.83 -25.02 -0.58
N GLN A 465 11.25 -23.86 -0.88
CA GLN A 465 11.63 -22.58 -0.27
C GLN A 465 10.39 -21.95 0.39
N GLY A 466 10.25 -22.15 1.70
CA GLY A 466 9.06 -21.75 2.45
C GLY A 466 7.81 -22.45 1.92
N ASN A 467 6.82 -21.66 1.48
CA ASN A 467 5.56 -22.15 0.91
C ASN A 467 5.60 -22.37 -0.62
N GLY A 468 6.75 -22.13 -1.27
CA GLY A 468 6.93 -22.24 -2.71
C GLY A 468 8.03 -23.24 -3.11
N PHE A 469 8.16 -23.46 -4.42
CA PHE A 469 9.21 -24.31 -4.98
C PHE A 469 10.12 -23.50 -5.90
N LYS A 470 11.42 -23.78 -5.85
CA LYS A 470 12.40 -23.25 -6.78
C LYS A 470 12.84 -24.36 -7.73
N LEU A 471 12.80 -24.10 -9.03
CA LEU A 471 13.25 -25.07 -10.03
C LEU A 471 14.79 -25.07 -10.06
N LEU A 472 15.40 -26.25 -10.00
CA LEU A 472 16.86 -26.39 -9.99
C LEU A 472 17.40 -26.87 -11.33
N ARG A 473 16.80 -27.91 -11.89
CA ARG A 473 17.18 -28.46 -13.19
C ARG A 473 16.02 -29.17 -13.86
N VAL A 474 16.06 -29.18 -15.19
CA VAL A 474 15.20 -30.03 -16.02
C VAL A 474 15.97 -31.31 -16.32
N LEU A 475 15.36 -32.44 -15.99
CA LEU A 475 15.88 -33.76 -16.32
C LEU A 475 15.48 -34.07 -17.76
N GLY A 476 16.46 -34.45 -18.57
CA GLY A 476 16.30 -34.75 -20.00
C GLY A 476 16.16 -36.21 -20.31
#